data_AF-A0AAV5UWB2-F1
#
_entry.id   AF-A0AAV5UWB2-F1
#
_cell.length_a   1.000
_cell.length_b   1.000
_cell.length_c   1.000
_cell.angle_alpha   90.00
_cell.angle_beta   90.00
_cell.angle_gamma   90.00
#
_symmetry.space_group_name_H-M   'P 1'
#
loop_
_entity.id
_entity.type
_entity.pdbx_description
1 polymer ?
#
loop_
_entity_poly.entity_id
_entity_poly.type
_entity_poly.pdbx_seq_one_letter_code
_entity_poly.pdbx_strand_id
1 'polypeptide(L)'
;MYTRSGLELIRRRLSSQIRWKSEPSTSRESSNHRRCFVDTVLNGHSKAIVELEKEIVKMDDKRRKLLGGENRLLTHLLPRLENQILSLRCGFVPVGSVVTGLASSHSDLDVVLFPTNETMRNEFLKTFDNNHGLKYELMSILRSSLVHSIHSLGMADFVVDDCLIFPHLRIPLLICKFTNGDSLDISLPGLDYQAIRNTHLMRHYAACDARLGRLLLWLRHWSSSLGIRESKTGLLSSYHLLLLAVHFLQSEQSLGATPVLPVLYQTNREEVDKDIHIQTIANSIMQPSLFHRIDWTSNNLMSTAELVVRFIDYYSDLNVLTKSIHIDRGLARKRSNAMREQAQIYDPYSNQTACKSVPAMKAFNEAVNFTQRRMKTGFMLNPFSPSDSSFSNFIESTKFTDWSSSAAKKRVKMNRIGLGMRDEM
;
A
#
# COMPACT_ATOMS: atom_id res chain seq x y z
N MET A 1 25.22 -40.87 19.98
CA MET A 1 23.97 -40.77 20.78
C MET A 1 24.27 -39.98 22.04
N TYR A 2 23.85 -38.72 22.12
CA TYR A 2 24.02 -37.93 23.33
C TYR A 2 22.99 -38.39 24.38
N THR A 3 23.47 -38.73 25.58
CA THR A 3 22.65 -39.24 26.69
C THR A 3 21.68 -38.17 27.20
N ARG A 4 20.49 -38.60 27.64
CA ARG A 4 19.40 -37.72 28.16
C ARG A 4 19.89 -36.70 29.21
N SER A 5 20.88 -37.06 30.02
CA SER A 5 21.48 -36.17 31.03
C SER A 5 22.27 -34.99 30.44
N GLY A 6 22.88 -35.15 29.25
CA GLY A 6 23.61 -34.09 28.57
C GLY A 6 22.69 -33.01 27.98
N LEU A 7 21.50 -33.40 27.51
CA LEU A 7 20.49 -32.48 26.99
C LEU A 7 19.82 -31.66 28.11
N GLU A 8 19.62 -32.24 29.29
CA GLU A 8 19.06 -31.56 30.47
C GLU A 8 19.99 -30.44 30.98
N LEU A 9 21.31 -30.66 30.92
CA LEU A 9 22.32 -29.68 31.37
C LEU A 9 22.43 -28.48 30.41
N ILE A 10 22.32 -28.73 29.10
CA ILE A 10 22.26 -27.68 28.07
C ILE A 10 20.96 -26.88 28.19
N ARG A 11 19.83 -27.57 28.45
CA ARG A 11 18.53 -26.92 28.67
C ARG A 11 18.56 -26.01 29.90
N ARG A 12 19.16 -26.45 31.02
CA ARG A 12 19.33 -25.61 32.23
C ARG A 12 20.24 -24.39 32.01
N ARG A 13 21.29 -24.50 31.19
CA ARG A 13 22.17 -23.36 30.84
C ARG A 13 21.51 -22.35 29.89
N LEU A 14 20.64 -22.80 28.98
CA LEU A 14 19.87 -21.91 28.10
C LEU A 14 18.71 -21.23 28.84
N SER A 15 18.07 -21.93 29.79
CA SER A 15 17.00 -21.37 30.61
C SER A 15 17.46 -20.28 31.58
N SER A 16 18.70 -20.32 32.07
CA SER A 16 19.23 -19.31 33.01
C SER A 16 19.73 -18.03 32.32
N GLN A 17 19.97 -18.05 31.01
CA GLN A 17 20.29 -16.86 30.21
C GLN A 17 19.05 -16.15 29.64
N ILE A 18 17.87 -16.77 29.73
CA ILE A 18 16.59 -16.20 29.29
C ILE A 18 15.70 -15.96 30.51
N ARG A 19 16.16 -15.10 31.44
CA ARG A 19 15.29 -14.51 32.45
C ARG A 19 14.77 -13.20 31.88
N TRP A 20 13.63 -13.28 31.19
CA TRP A 20 12.84 -12.11 30.84
C TRP A 20 12.58 -11.31 32.11
N LYS A 21 13.14 -10.09 32.21
CA LYS A 21 12.64 -9.11 33.15
C LYS A 21 11.17 -8.93 32.80
N SER A 22 10.30 -9.24 33.76
CA SER A 22 8.88 -8.94 33.73
C SER A 22 8.68 -7.49 33.27
N GLU A 23 7.86 -7.29 32.23
CA GLU A 23 7.42 -5.97 31.75
C GLU A 23 6.82 -5.19 32.93
N PRO A 24 7.35 -4.00 33.29
CA PRO A 24 6.64 -3.10 34.18
C PRO A 24 5.40 -2.59 33.46
N SER A 25 4.32 -2.34 34.20
CA SER A 25 3.08 -1.74 33.72
C SER A 25 3.34 -0.47 32.88
N THR A 26 3.18 -0.60 31.56
CA THR A 26 3.45 0.42 30.56
C THR A 26 2.27 1.36 30.39
N SER A 27 2.16 2.35 31.27
CA SER A 27 1.32 3.53 30.99
C SER A 27 2.02 4.86 31.27
N ARG A 28 2.97 4.91 32.22
CA ARG A 28 3.69 6.14 32.59
C ARG A 28 5.09 6.26 31.97
N GLU A 29 5.89 5.19 31.91
CA GLU A 29 7.28 5.27 31.43
C GLU A 29 7.42 5.46 29.91
N SER A 30 6.52 4.88 29.10
CA SER A 30 6.53 5.07 27.64
C SER A 30 6.19 6.51 27.23
N SER A 31 5.39 7.22 28.04
CA SER A 31 4.97 8.60 27.74
C SER A 31 6.11 9.62 27.86
N ASN A 32 7.05 9.43 28.79
CA ASN A 32 8.18 10.35 28.99
C ASN A 32 9.25 10.21 27.90
N HIS A 33 9.50 8.99 27.39
CA HIS A 33 10.44 8.79 26.28
C HIS A 33 9.90 9.31 24.93
N ARG A 34 8.58 9.23 24.68
CA ARG A 34 7.95 9.75 23.45
C ARG A 34 8.04 11.27 23.32
N ARG A 35 7.81 11.99 24.41
CA ARG A 35 8.01 13.45 24.45
C ARG A 35 9.45 13.81 24.07
N CYS A 36 10.43 13.01 24.52
CA CYS A 36 11.84 13.26 24.24
C CYS A 36 12.16 13.29 22.73
N PHE A 37 11.71 12.32 21.92
CA PHE A 37 12.04 12.33 20.49
C PHE A 37 11.32 13.44 19.72
N VAL A 38 9.99 13.50 19.83
CA VAL A 38 9.18 14.44 19.07
C VAL A 38 9.58 15.88 19.39
N ASP A 39 9.72 16.22 20.67
CA ASP A 39 10.11 17.56 21.09
C ASP A 39 11.55 17.88 20.65
N THR A 40 12.46 16.91 20.69
CA THR A 40 13.85 17.11 20.20
C THR A 40 13.85 17.47 18.72
N VAL A 41 13.05 16.79 17.89
CA VAL A 41 13.04 17.05 16.44
C VAL A 41 12.30 18.34 16.12
N LEU A 42 11.10 18.53 16.67
CA LEU A 42 10.27 19.70 16.38
C LEU A 42 10.92 21.00 16.87
N ASN A 43 11.50 21.00 18.06
CA ASN A 43 12.13 22.20 18.62
C ASN A 43 13.57 22.38 18.12
N GLY A 44 14.35 21.29 18.10
CA GLY A 44 15.76 21.33 17.70
C GLY A 44 15.99 21.61 16.22
N HIS A 45 15.05 21.22 15.35
CA HIS A 45 15.15 21.37 13.90
C HIS A 45 13.95 22.13 13.31
N SER A 46 13.37 23.06 14.06
CA SER A 46 12.14 23.81 13.71
C SER A 46 12.18 24.44 12.31
N LYS A 47 13.31 25.04 11.90
CA LYS A 47 13.48 25.61 10.55
C LYS A 47 13.30 24.54 9.45
N ALA A 48 13.94 23.39 9.61
CA ALA A 48 13.83 22.28 8.67
C ALA A 48 12.41 21.70 8.62
N ILE A 49 11.69 21.68 9.74
CA ILE A 49 10.28 21.25 9.80
C ILE A 49 9.36 22.22 9.04
N VAL A 50 9.59 23.53 9.17
CA VAL A 50 8.83 24.54 8.41
C VAL A 50 9.12 24.43 6.90
N GLU A 51 10.38 24.22 6.52
CA GLU A 51 10.76 23.99 5.12
C GLU A 51 10.15 22.69 4.57
N LEU A 52 10.14 21.63 5.38
CA LEU A 52 9.50 20.37 5.03
C LEU A 52 8.00 20.55 4.76
N GLU A 53 7.27 21.27 5.62
CA GLU A 53 5.83 21.53 5.39
C GLU A 53 5.61 22.27 4.06
N LYS A 54 6.42 23.29 3.77
CA LYS A 54 6.34 24.05 2.51
C LYS A 54 6.56 23.15 1.29
N GLU A 55 7.58 22.29 1.32
CA GLU A 55 7.86 21.38 0.21
C GLU A 55 6.79 20.29 0.08
N ILE A 56 6.27 19.74 1.18
CA ILE A 56 5.14 18.79 1.16
C ILE A 56 3.93 19.42 0.48
N VAL A 57 3.53 20.63 0.89
CA VAL A 57 2.37 21.33 0.32
C VAL A 57 2.58 21.62 -1.16
N LYS A 58 3.76 22.13 -1.54
CA LYS A 58 4.12 22.41 -2.94
C LYS A 58 4.09 21.16 -3.82
N MET A 59 4.62 20.04 -3.33
CA MET A 59 4.60 18.76 -4.04
C MET A 59 3.18 18.21 -4.17
N ASP A 60 2.35 18.36 -3.13
CA ASP A 60 0.95 17.97 -3.16
C ASP A 60 0.13 18.83 -4.13
N ASP A 61 0.38 20.14 -4.20
CA ASP A 61 -0.27 21.03 -5.16
C ASP A 61 0.11 20.67 -6.60
N LYS A 62 1.40 20.37 -6.86
CA LYS A 62 1.85 19.86 -8.16
C LYS A 62 1.13 18.55 -8.51
N ARG A 63 1.05 17.62 -7.55
CA ARG A 63 0.35 16.34 -7.72
C ARG A 63 -1.14 16.55 -8.04
N ARG A 64 -1.85 17.40 -7.30
CA ARG A 64 -3.27 17.71 -7.53
C ARG A 64 -3.51 18.37 -8.88
N LYS A 65 -2.65 19.30 -9.30
CA LYS A 65 -2.73 19.93 -10.63
C LYS A 65 -2.59 18.89 -11.75
N LEU A 66 -1.66 17.95 -11.62
CA LEU A 66 -1.51 16.85 -12.57
C LEU A 66 -2.76 15.95 -12.61
N LEU A 67 -3.34 15.64 -11.45
CA LEU A 67 -4.57 14.85 -11.36
C LEU A 67 -5.84 15.58 -11.83
N GLY A 68 -5.83 16.91 -11.80
CA GLY A 68 -6.90 17.73 -12.38
C GLY A 68 -6.86 17.77 -13.91
N GLY A 69 -5.77 17.32 -14.53
CA GLY A 69 -5.69 17.12 -15.96
C GLY A 69 -6.47 15.88 -16.42
N GLU A 70 -6.76 15.82 -17.72
CA GLU A 70 -7.43 14.67 -18.32
C GLU A 70 -6.52 13.44 -18.31
N ASN A 71 -6.94 12.37 -17.62
CA ASN A 71 -6.28 11.06 -17.73
C ASN A 71 -6.75 10.40 -19.03
N ARG A 72 -5.93 10.46 -20.08
CA ARG A 72 -6.30 9.97 -21.42
C ARG A 72 -6.46 8.46 -21.50
N LEU A 73 -5.75 7.69 -20.67
CA LEU A 73 -6.00 6.25 -20.57
C LEU A 73 -7.42 5.96 -20.09
N LEU A 74 -7.85 6.65 -19.03
CA LEU A 74 -9.18 6.46 -18.43
C LEU A 74 -10.31 7.04 -19.32
N THR A 75 -10.09 8.19 -19.94
CA THR A 75 -11.15 8.96 -20.63
C THR A 75 -11.24 8.66 -22.13
N HIS A 76 -10.13 8.28 -22.78
CA HIS A 76 -10.11 8.03 -24.23
C HIS A 76 -9.90 6.57 -24.58
N LEU A 77 -8.88 5.92 -23.99
CA LEU A 77 -8.52 4.56 -24.37
C LEU A 77 -9.50 3.53 -23.79
N LEU A 78 -9.71 3.56 -22.47
CA LEU A 78 -10.50 2.54 -21.77
C LEU A 78 -11.92 2.38 -22.35
N PRO A 79 -12.72 3.44 -22.62
CA PRO A 79 -14.07 3.28 -23.18
C PRO A 79 -14.06 2.66 -24.59
N ARG A 80 -13.03 2.92 -25.39
CA ARG A 80 -12.88 2.31 -26.73
C ARG A 80 -12.54 0.83 -26.63
N LEU A 81 -11.68 0.47 -25.68
CA LEU A 81 -11.34 -0.92 -25.40
C LEU A 81 -12.54 -1.70 -24.88
N GLU A 82 -13.35 -1.13 -24.00
CA GLU A 82 -14.60 -1.75 -23.54
C GLU A 82 -15.52 -2.06 -24.72
N ASN A 83 -15.73 -1.10 -25.62
CA ASN A 83 -16.59 -1.28 -26.78
C ASN A 83 -16.08 -2.31 -27.81
N GLN A 84 -14.76 -2.49 -27.94
CA GLN A 84 -14.18 -3.43 -28.90
C GLN A 84 -13.97 -4.84 -28.34
N ILE A 85 -13.68 -4.97 -27.04
CA ILE A 85 -13.23 -6.22 -26.42
C ILE A 85 -14.34 -6.87 -25.59
N LEU A 86 -15.18 -6.07 -24.92
CA LEU A 86 -16.15 -6.57 -23.97
C LEU A 86 -17.55 -6.63 -24.57
N SER A 87 -18.33 -7.64 -24.15
CA SER A 87 -19.76 -7.65 -24.40
C SER A 87 -20.46 -6.54 -23.58
N LEU A 88 -21.66 -6.12 -24.00
CA LEU A 88 -22.51 -5.16 -23.26
C LEU A 88 -22.83 -5.54 -21.81
N ARG A 89 -22.50 -6.78 -21.39
CA ARG A 89 -22.72 -7.31 -20.05
C ARG A 89 -21.47 -7.31 -19.16
N CYS A 90 -20.37 -6.74 -19.63
CA CYS A 90 -19.12 -6.59 -18.90
C CYS A 90 -18.57 -5.17 -19.07
N GLY A 91 -17.86 -4.68 -18.06
CA GLY A 91 -17.11 -3.43 -18.12
C GLY A 91 -15.84 -3.51 -17.30
N PHE A 92 -15.04 -2.46 -17.37
CA PHE A 92 -13.88 -2.23 -16.53
C PHE A 92 -14.20 -1.20 -15.46
N VAL A 93 -14.10 -1.61 -14.20
CA VAL A 93 -14.23 -0.66 -13.07
C VAL A 93 -12.83 -0.14 -12.75
N PRO A 94 -12.56 1.18 -12.91
CA PRO A 94 -11.26 1.73 -12.55
C PRO A 94 -11.08 1.65 -11.03
N VAL A 95 -9.87 1.35 -10.58
CA VAL A 95 -9.56 1.20 -9.15
C VAL A 95 -8.22 1.87 -8.81
N GLY A 96 -7.87 1.86 -7.53
CA GLY A 96 -6.54 2.27 -7.09
C GLY A 96 -6.31 3.77 -7.07
N SER A 97 -5.07 4.17 -7.37
CA SER A 97 -4.57 5.51 -7.02
C SER A 97 -5.21 6.63 -7.85
N VAL A 98 -5.59 6.35 -9.09
CA VAL A 98 -6.27 7.30 -9.98
C VAL A 98 -7.65 7.66 -9.42
N VAL A 99 -8.46 6.66 -9.07
CA VAL A 99 -9.83 6.86 -8.57
C VAL A 99 -9.87 7.46 -7.15
N THR A 100 -8.93 7.07 -6.30
CA THR A 100 -8.83 7.60 -4.92
C THR A 100 -8.35 9.06 -4.87
N GLY A 101 -7.88 9.63 -5.97
CA GLY A 101 -7.26 10.95 -5.99
C GLY A 101 -5.89 10.97 -5.29
N LEU A 102 -5.26 9.82 -5.11
CA LEU A 102 -3.96 9.62 -4.45
C LEU A 102 -2.84 9.22 -5.43
N ALA A 103 -3.08 9.36 -6.74
CA ALA A 103 -2.11 9.07 -7.78
C ALA A 103 -0.96 10.09 -7.83
N SER A 104 0.13 9.68 -8.47
CA SER A 104 1.32 10.46 -8.81
C SER A 104 1.45 10.57 -10.35
N SER A 105 2.45 11.30 -10.85
CA SER A 105 2.60 11.63 -12.28
C SER A 105 2.72 10.42 -13.23
N HIS A 106 3.15 9.26 -12.75
CA HIS A 106 3.28 8.01 -13.52
C HIS A 106 2.54 6.87 -12.81
N SER A 107 1.34 7.15 -12.32
CA SER A 107 0.51 6.13 -11.69
C SER A 107 -0.15 5.25 -12.76
N ASP A 108 0.02 3.94 -12.61
CA ASP A 108 -0.67 2.93 -13.40
C ASP A 108 -2.19 3.14 -13.36
N LEU A 109 -2.87 2.87 -14.48
CA LEU A 109 -4.32 2.76 -14.51
C LEU A 109 -4.72 1.33 -14.17
N ASP A 110 -5.09 1.12 -12.91
CA ASP A 110 -5.63 -0.16 -12.46
C ASP A 110 -7.11 -0.27 -12.80
N VAL A 111 -7.52 -1.38 -13.41
CA VAL A 111 -8.93 -1.70 -13.68
C VAL A 111 -9.27 -3.13 -13.26
N VAL A 112 -10.52 -3.36 -12.91
CA VAL A 112 -11.06 -4.70 -12.61
C VAL A 112 -12.11 -5.07 -13.63
N LEU A 113 -12.00 -6.25 -14.23
CA LEU A 113 -13.06 -6.80 -15.06
C LEU A 113 -14.31 -7.05 -14.21
N PHE A 114 -15.44 -6.52 -14.65
CA PHE A 114 -16.67 -6.52 -13.88
C PHE A 114 -17.88 -6.88 -14.75
N PRO A 115 -18.44 -8.09 -14.62
CA PRO A 115 -19.72 -8.40 -15.24
C PRO A 115 -20.81 -7.51 -14.63
N THR A 116 -21.64 -6.86 -15.44
CA THR A 116 -22.65 -5.91 -14.93
C THR A 116 -23.93 -6.62 -14.49
N ASN A 117 -24.25 -7.76 -15.08
CA ASN A 117 -25.38 -8.58 -14.67
C ASN A 117 -25.04 -9.41 -13.42
N GLU A 118 -25.89 -9.36 -12.40
CA GLU A 118 -25.66 -10.03 -11.12
C GLU A 118 -25.59 -11.55 -11.20
N THR A 119 -26.51 -12.18 -11.94
CA THR A 119 -26.50 -13.63 -12.13
C THR A 119 -25.19 -14.08 -12.77
N MET A 120 -24.75 -13.37 -13.82
CA MET A 120 -23.48 -13.63 -14.49
C MET A 120 -22.28 -13.38 -13.58
N ARG A 121 -22.28 -12.32 -12.76
CA ARG A 121 -21.20 -12.10 -11.76
C ARG A 121 -21.07 -13.28 -10.82
N ASN A 122 -22.19 -13.75 -10.28
CA ASN A 122 -22.20 -14.82 -9.28
C ASN A 122 -21.75 -16.15 -9.90
N GLU A 123 -22.18 -16.43 -11.13
CA GLU A 123 -21.75 -17.60 -11.89
C GLU A 123 -20.25 -17.51 -12.28
N PHE A 124 -19.82 -16.33 -12.76
CA PHE A 124 -18.43 -16.06 -13.09
C PHE A 124 -17.54 -16.32 -11.87
N LEU A 125 -17.82 -15.72 -10.71
CA LEU A 125 -17.01 -15.92 -9.51
C LEU A 125 -16.95 -17.37 -9.06
N LYS A 126 -18.08 -18.10 -9.06
CA LYS A 126 -18.14 -19.52 -8.69
C LYS A 126 -17.28 -20.39 -9.60
N THR A 127 -17.34 -20.15 -10.91
CA THR A 127 -16.63 -20.95 -11.91
C THR A 127 -15.15 -20.57 -11.97
N PHE A 128 -14.82 -19.29 -11.77
CA PHE A 128 -13.45 -18.79 -11.89
C PHE A 128 -12.59 -19.04 -10.66
N ASP A 129 -13.09 -18.97 -9.43
CA ASP A 129 -12.23 -18.88 -8.23
C ASP A 129 -11.17 -19.99 -8.15
N ASN A 130 -11.52 -21.24 -8.47
CA ASN A 130 -10.62 -22.40 -8.39
C ASN A 130 -10.19 -22.95 -9.76
N ASN A 131 -10.53 -22.29 -10.87
CA ASN A 131 -10.19 -22.77 -12.21
C ASN A 131 -9.02 -22.00 -12.83
N HIS A 132 -7.79 -22.45 -12.52
CA HIS A 132 -6.57 -21.80 -13.04
C HIS A 132 -6.44 -21.86 -14.56
N GLY A 133 -6.92 -22.94 -15.20
CA GLY A 133 -6.88 -23.07 -16.67
C GLY A 133 -7.76 -22.01 -17.34
N LEU A 134 -8.99 -21.87 -16.86
CA LEU A 134 -9.94 -20.86 -17.37
C LEU A 134 -9.43 -19.43 -17.14
N LYS A 135 -8.81 -19.15 -15.97
CA LYS A 135 -8.17 -17.85 -15.71
C LYS A 135 -7.09 -17.55 -16.76
N TYR A 136 -6.21 -18.52 -17.03
CA TYR A 136 -5.14 -18.35 -18.01
C TYR A 136 -5.66 -18.14 -19.42
N GLU A 137 -6.65 -18.95 -19.83
CA GLU A 137 -7.28 -18.87 -21.14
C GLU A 137 -7.96 -17.51 -21.34
N LEU A 138 -8.80 -17.08 -20.38
CA LEU A 138 -9.43 -15.75 -20.42
C LEU A 138 -8.39 -14.64 -20.51
N MET A 139 -7.33 -14.68 -19.69
CA MET A 139 -6.27 -13.67 -19.73
C MET A 139 -5.52 -13.67 -21.06
N SER A 140 -5.31 -14.83 -21.68
CA SER A 140 -4.63 -14.93 -22.98
C SER A 140 -5.50 -14.37 -24.12
N ILE A 141 -6.81 -14.63 -24.08
CA ILE A 141 -7.79 -14.04 -25.00
C ILE A 141 -7.86 -12.52 -24.81
N LEU A 142 -7.97 -12.05 -23.56
CA LEU A 142 -7.97 -10.63 -23.22
C LEU A 142 -6.68 -9.94 -23.70
N ARG A 143 -5.51 -10.54 -23.47
CA ARG A 143 -4.21 -10.01 -23.94
C ARG A 143 -4.19 -9.83 -25.46
N SER A 144 -4.60 -10.86 -26.19
CA SER A 144 -4.57 -10.83 -27.65
C SER A 144 -5.55 -9.80 -28.21
N SER A 145 -6.76 -9.75 -27.63
CA SER A 145 -7.80 -8.79 -28.00
C SER A 145 -7.39 -7.35 -27.66
N LEU A 146 -6.74 -7.15 -26.50
CA LEU A 146 -6.25 -5.86 -26.05
C LEU A 146 -5.18 -5.30 -26.99
N VAL A 147 -4.13 -6.08 -27.27
CA VAL A 147 -3.04 -5.66 -28.15
C VAL A 147 -3.57 -5.37 -29.56
N HIS A 148 -4.44 -6.25 -30.09
CA HIS A 148 -5.05 -6.04 -31.40
C HIS A 148 -5.90 -4.77 -31.45
N SER A 149 -6.74 -4.54 -30.44
CA SER A 149 -7.62 -3.37 -30.35
C SER A 149 -6.81 -2.08 -30.24
N ILE A 150 -5.79 -2.03 -29.39
CA ILE A 150 -4.93 -0.85 -29.24
C ILE A 150 -4.24 -0.51 -30.58
N HIS A 151 -3.70 -1.52 -31.27
CA HIS A 151 -3.08 -1.32 -32.58
C HIS A 151 -4.09 -0.85 -33.63
N SER A 152 -5.29 -1.44 -33.65
CA SER A 152 -6.38 -1.11 -34.58
C SER A 152 -6.90 0.32 -34.38
N LEU A 153 -6.96 0.79 -33.14
CA LEU A 153 -7.37 2.16 -32.81
C LEU A 153 -6.39 3.23 -33.32
N GLY A 154 -5.13 2.87 -33.59
CA GLY A 154 -4.14 3.77 -34.19
C GLY A 154 -3.83 5.02 -33.36
N MET A 155 -4.01 4.96 -32.04
CA MET A 155 -3.78 6.11 -31.16
C MET A 155 -2.29 6.32 -30.95
N ALA A 156 -1.73 7.40 -31.51
CA ALA A 156 -0.29 7.68 -31.50
C ALA A 156 0.32 7.70 -30.08
N ASP A 157 -0.45 8.11 -29.07
CA ASP A 157 0.00 8.19 -27.68
C ASP A 157 0.05 6.82 -26.97
N PHE A 158 -0.59 5.80 -27.52
CA PHE A 158 -0.75 4.49 -26.90
C PHE A 158 -0.18 3.38 -27.79
N VAL A 159 1.15 3.33 -27.85
CA VAL A 159 1.88 2.24 -28.50
C VAL A 159 2.28 1.21 -27.46
N VAL A 160 1.84 -0.04 -27.63
CA VAL A 160 2.17 -1.14 -26.72
C VAL A 160 3.67 -1.44 -26.80
N ASP A 161 4.35 -1.34 -25.66
CA ASP A 161 5.74 -1.75 -25.48
C ASP A 161 5.80 -3.24 -25.09
N ASP A 162 5.03 -3.61 -24.06
CA ASP A 162 5.00 -4.97 -23.53
C ASP A 162 3.61 -5.30 -22.96
N CYS A 163 3.22 -6.57 -23.00
CA CYS A 163 1.94 -7.02 -22.44
C CYS A 163 2.08 -8.39 -21.76
N LEU A 164 2.12 -8.36 -20.43
CA LEU A 164 2.46 -9.49 -19.56
C LEU A 164 1.23 -10.02 -18.85
N ILE A 165 1.14 -11.34 -18.68
CA ILE A 165 0.10 -12.01 -17.89
C ILE A 165 0.68 -12.72 -16.68
N PHE A 166 0.02 -12.56 -15.53
CA PHE A 166 0.40 -13.17 -14.26
C PHE A 166 -0.76 -13.99 -13.66
N PRO A 167 -1.07 -15.16 -14.25
CA PRO A 167 -2.24 -15.97 -13.92
C PRO A 167 -2.19 -16.61 -12.52
N HIS A 168 -0.99 -16.80 -11.97
CA HIS A 168 -0.75 -17.49 -10.70
C HIS A 168 -0.74 -16.54 -9.49
N LEU A 169 -0.90 -15.24 -9.70
CA LEU A 169 -1.09 -14.30 -8.60
C LEU A 169 -2.43 -14.57 -7.91
N ARG A 170 -2.52 -14.22 -6.62
CA ARG A 170 -3.79 -14.32 -5.86
C ARG A 170 -4.94 -13.64 -6.60
N ILE A 171 -4.66 -12.49 -7.17
CA ILE A 171 -5.53 -11.78 -8.10
C ILE A 171 -4.79 -11.80 -9.44
N PRO A 172 -5.29 -12.54 -10.45
CA PRO A 172 -4.66 -12.59 -11.76
C PRO A 172 -4.56 -11.19 -12.37
N LEU A 173 -3.40 -10.86 -12.91
CA LEU A 173 -3.08 -9.51 -13.39
C LEU A 173 -2.50 -9.55 -14.80
N LEU A 174 -3.04 -8.73 -15.68
CA LEU A 174 -2.51 -8.45 -17.00
C LEU A 174 -1.99 -7.01 -17.00
N ILE A 175 -0.72 -6.83 -17.38
CA ILE A 175 -0.05 -5.52 -17.40
C ILE A 175 0.25 -5.18 -18.84
N CYS A 176 -0.34 -4.10 -19.36
CA CYS A 176 -0.04 -3.55 -20.68
C CYS A 176 0.74 -2.26 -20.51
N LYS A 177 2.02 -2.27 -20.88
CA LYS A 177 2.91 -1.11 -20.82
C LYS A 177 2.92 -0.40 -22.16
N PHE A 178 2.97 0.92 -22.10
CA PHE A 178 3.07 1.78 -23.27
C PHE A 178 4.47 2.40 -23.36
N THR A 179 4.88 2.72 -24.58
CA THR A 179 6.19 3.36 -24.85
C THR A 179 6.33 4.75 -24.22
N ASN A 180 5.21 5.40 -23.90
CA ASN A 180 5.19 6.69 -23.18
C ASN A 180 5.45 6.55 -21.67
N GLY A 181 5.59 5.32 -21.16
CA GLY A 181 5.83 5.00 -19.75
C GLY A 181 4.58 4.72 -18.93
N ASP A 182 3.38 4.90 -19.49
CA ASP A 182 2.13 4.56 -18.81
C ASP A 182 1.89 3.03 -18.80
N SER A 183 1.04 2.58 -17.89
CA SER A 183 0.61 1.18 -17.79
C SER A 183 -0.90 1.08 -17.59
N LEU A 184 -1.53 0.13 -18.28
CA LEU A 184 -2.89 -0.33 -18.03
C LEU A 184 -2.82 -1.73 -17.39
N ASP A 185 -3.27 -1.80 -16.14
CA ASP A 185 -3.21 -2.99 -15.30
C ASP A 185 -4.61 -3.55 -15.14
N ILE A 186 -4.92 -4.63 -15.87
CA ILE A 186 -6.23 -5.29 -15.86
C ILE A 186 -6.19 -6.50 -14.91
N SER A 187 -6.98 -6.43 -13.85
CA SER A 187 -7.13 -7.53 -12.90
C SER A 187 -8.45 -8.27 -13.10
N LEU A 188 -8.42 -9.59 -12.92
CA LEU A 188 -9.65 -10.38 -12.79
C LEU A 188 -10.24 -10.19 -11.39
N PRO A 189 -11.58 -10.21 -11.23
CA PRO A 189 -12.18 -9.95 -9.95
C PRO A 189 -11.82 -11.06 -8.96
N GLY A 190 -11.33 -10.65 -7.79
CA GLY A 190 -11.19 -11.54 -6.63
C GLY A 190 -12.53 -11.73 -5.91
N LEU A 191 -12.54 -12.63 -4.92
CA LEU A 191 -13.66 -12.79 -3.99
C LEU A 191 -14.10 -11.44 -3.40
N ASP A 192 -15.40 -11.22 -3.34
CA ASP A 192 -16.07 -10.02 -2.84
C ASP A 192 -15.66 -8.68 -3.48
N TYR A 193 -14.98 -8.73 -4.64
CA TYR A 193 -14.50 -7.54 -5.37
C TYR A 193 -13.67 -6.59 -4.49
N GLN A 194 -12.76 -7.16 -3.70
CA GLN A 194 -11.98 -6.45 -2.68
C GLN A 194 -11.30 -5.17 -3.20
N ALA A 195 -10.76 -5.17 -4.42
CA ALA A 195 -10.10 -3.99 -5.01
C ALA A 195 -11.05 -2.81 -5.21
N ILE A 196 -12.30 -3.08 -5.63
CA ILE A 196 -13.34 -2.07 -5.82
C ILE A 196 -13.75 -1.50 -4.46
N ARG A 197 -14.01 -2.35 -3.46
CA ARG A 197 -14.38 -1.94 -2.10
C ARG A 197 -13.27 -1.14 -1.41
N ASN A 198 -12.03 -1.60 -1.49
CA ASN A 198 -10.86 -0.90 -0.96
C ASN A 198 -10.70 0.47 -1.62
N THR A 199 -10.88 0.56 -2.94
CA THR A 199 -10.82 1.84 -3.66
C THR A 199 -11.89 2.81 -3.15
N HIS A 200 -13.13 2.34 -2.98
CA HIS A 200 -14.22 3.15 -2.43
C HIS A 200 -13.91 3.69 -1.04
N LEU A 201 -13.48 2.82 -0.13
CA LEU A 201 -13.10 3.19 1.23
C LEU A 201 -11.94 4.21 1.25
N MET A 202 -10.90 3.97 0.46
CA MET A 202 -9.73 4.86 0.41
C MET A 202 -10.05 6.21 -0.24
N ARG A 203 -11.01 6.26 -1.17
CA ARG A 203 -11.51 7.51 -1.75
C ARG A 203 -12.23 8.36 -0.70
N HIS A 204 -13.04 7.74 0.16
CA HIS A 204 -13.66 8.42 1.30
C HIS A 204 -12.63 8.94 2.30
N TYR A 205 -11.62 8.15 2.66
CA TYR A 205 -10.53 8.61 3.52
C TYR A 205 -9.75 9.79 2.92
N ALA A 206 -9.44 9.73 1.62
CA ALA A 206 -8.76 10.82 0.91
C ALA A 206 -9.59 12.10 0.85
N ALA A 207 -10.92 11.96 0.81
CA ALA A 207 -11.84 13.09 0.86
C ALA A 207 -11.97 13.68 2.27
N CYS A 208 -11.81 12.90 3.34
CA CYS A 208 -11.96 13.38 4.72
C CYS A 208 -10.93 14.46 5.10
N ASP A 209 -9.64 14.24 4.80
CA ASP A 209 -8.58 15.18 5.17
C ASP A 209 -7.40 15.16 4.17
N ALA A 210 -7.02 16.36 3.70
CA ALA A 210 -5.92 16.56 2.76
C ALA A 210 -4.57 16.03 3.25
N ARG A 211 -4.36 15.97 4.57
CA ARG A 211 -3.10 15.51 5.18
C ARG A 211 -2.83 14.03 4.91
N LEU A 212 -3.84 13.22 4.60
CA LEU A 212 -3.62 11.83 4.17
C LEU A 212 -2.83 11.77 2.86
N GLY A 213 -3.25 12.54 1.85
CA GLY A 213 -2.56 12.59 0.56
C GLY A 213 -1.14 13.11 0.70
N ARG A 214 -0.95 14.16 1.52
CA ARG A 214 0.36 14.76 1.79
C ARG A 214 1.30 13.83 2.54
N LEU A 215 0.82 13.15 3.59
CA LEU A 215 1.60 12.16 4.33
C LEU A 215 1.99 10.98 3.44
N LEU A 216 1.04 10.46 2.64
CA LEU A 216 1.33 9.36 1.71
C LEU A 216 2.36 9.76 0.65
N LEU A 217 2.32 11.01 0.17
CA LEU A 217 3.31 11.53 -0.77
C LEU A 217 4.72 11.53 -0.18
N TRP A 218 4.87 11.99 1.07
CA TRP A 218 6.13 11.92 1.81
C TRP A 218 6.59 10.48 2.00
N LEU A 219 5.69 9.59 2.45
CA LEU A 219 5.99 8.17 2.68
C LEU A 219 6.45 7.44 1.42
N ARG A 220 5.88 7.78 0.26
CA ARG A 220 6.34 7.27 -1.04
C ARG A 220 7.77 7.76 -1.30
N HIS A 221 8.06 9.06 -1.25
CA HIS A 221 9.43 9.52 -1.51
C HIS A 221 10.43 8.91 -0.52
N TRP A 222 10.13 8.94 0.78
CA TRP A 222 10.94 8.31 1.83
C TRP A 222 11.22 6.83 1.57
N SER A 223 10.18 6.02 1.32
CA SER A 223 10.34 4.58 1.08
C SER A 223 11.06 4.25 -0.24
N SER A 224 10.93 5.12 -1.25
CA SER A 224 11.69 5.03 -2.51
C SER A 224 13.17 5.28 -2.28
N SER A 225 13.50 6.39 -1.61
CA SER A 225 14.87 6.81 -1.36
C SER A 225 15.63 5.79 -0.49
N LEU A 226 14.92 4.99 0.30
CA LEU A 226 15.49 3.89 1.09
C LEU A 226 15.50 2.54 0.37
N GLY A 227 14.96 2.44 -0.84
CA GLY A 227 14.89 1.20 -1.61
C GLY A 227 13.97 0.13 -1.01
N ILE A 228 13.04 0.51 -0.11
CA ILE A 228 12.13 -0.41 0.59
C ILE A 228 10.74 -0.50 -0.04
N ARG A 229 10.48 0.27 -1.11
CA ARG A 229 9.22 0.21 -1.89
C ARG A 229 9.48 -0.37 -3.28
N GLU A 230 9.09 -1.63 -3.46
CA GLU A 230 9.12 -2.35 -4.73
C GLU A 230 8.25 -3.61 -4.58
N SER A 231 6.95 -3.50 -4.83
CA SER A 231 5.99 -4.58 -4.58
C SER A 231 6.33 -5.85 -5.36
N LYS A 232 6.85 -5.68 -6.58
CA LYS A 232 7.19 -6.78 -7.49
C LYS A 232 8.35 -7.64 -6.94
N THR A 233 9.27 -7.07 -6.17
CA THR A 233 10.34 -7.81 -5.46
C THR A 233 9.90 -8.31 -4.07
N GLY A 234 8.64 -8.14 -3.72
CA GLY A 234 8.08 -8.51 -2.42
C GLY A 234 8.37 -7.52 -1.31
N LEU A 235 8.74 -6.29 -1.62
CA LEU A 235 8.87 -5.20 -0.64
C LEU A 235 7.54 -4.44 -0.49
N LEU A 236 7.56 -3.23 0.10
CA LEU A 236 6.34 -2.47 0.33
C LEU A 236 5.65 -2.09 -0.99
N SER A 237 4.32 -2.12 -0.99
CA SER A 237 3.49 -1.56 -2.05
C SER A 237 2.96 -0.20 -1.59
N SER A 238 2.47 0.61 -2.53
CA SER A 238 1.79 1.87 -2.21
C SER A 238 0.55 1.63 -1.33
N TYR A 239 -0.14 0.50 -1.49
CA TYR A 239 -1.29 0.14 -0.66
C TYR A 239 -0.88 -0.21 0.78
N HIS A 240 0.25 -0.90 1.00
CA HIS A 240 0.77 -1.13 2.35
C HIS A 240 1.05 0.20 3.08
N LEU A 241 1.69 1.15 2.42
CA LEU A 241 1.96 2.47 2.99
C LEU A 241 0.67 3.25 3.28
N LEU A 242 -0.32 3.17 2.38
CA LEU A 242 -1.62 3.80 2.59
C LEU A 242 -2.34 3.24 3.83
N LEU A 243 -2.36 1.92 4.02
CA LEU A 243 -2.97 1.31 5.21
C LEU A 243 -2.27 1.74 6.50
N LEU A 244 -0.93 1.80 6.50
CA LEU A 244 -0.16 2.28 7.65
C LEU A 244 -0.45 3.77 7.92
N ALA A 245 -0.54 4.61 6.88
CA ALA A 245 -0.89 6.02 7.02
C ALA A 245 -2.32 6.21 7.56
N VAL A 246 -3.30 5.50 7.00
CA VAL A 246 -4.70 5.54 7.48
C VAL A 246 -4.79 5.11 8.94
N HIS A 247 -4.18 3.97 9.30
CA HIS A 247 -4.12 3.52 10.69
C HIS A 247 -3.54 4.59 11.60
N PHE A 248 -2.39 5.16 11.24
CA PHE A 248 -1.73 6.20 12.03
C PHE A 248 -2.59 7.46 12.18
N LEU A 249 -3.30 7.88 11.15
CA LEU A 249 -4.10 9.11 11.18
C LEU A 249 -5.44 8.93 11.91
N GLN A 250 -6.00 7.72 11.96
CA GLN A 250 -7.26 7.44 12.65
C GLN A 250 -7.10 6.92 14.08
N SER A 251 -5.91 6.43 14.45
CA SER A 251 -5.72 5.76 15.74
C SER A 251 -5.46 6.75 16.88
N GLU A 252 -6.23 6.62 17.96
CA GLU A 252 -5.93 7.34 19.21
C GLU A 252 -4.61 6.86 19.83
N GLN A 253 -4.17 5.64 19.52
CA GLN A 253 -2.90 5.10 20.01
C GLN A 253 -1.68 5.84 19.44
N SER A 254 -1.82 6.46 18.26
CA SER A 254 -0.76 7.24 17.61
C SER A 254 -0.86 8.74 17.85
N LEU A 255 -2.07 9.32 17.80
CA LEU A 255 -2.26 10.78 17.84
C LEU A 255 -2.94 11.30 19.12
N GLY A 256 -3.30 10.43 20.05
CA GLY A 256 -4.05 10.80 21.25
C GLY A 256 -5.54 11.05 20.94
N ALA A 257 -6.18 11.93 21.71
CA ALA A 257 -7.63 12.12 21.67
C ALA A 257 -8.17 12.81 20.41
N THR A 258 -7.31 13.37 19.55
CA THR A 258 -7.73 14.12 18.34
C THR A 258 -7.16 13.45 17.09
N PRO A 259 -7.85 12.45 16.50
CA PRO A 259 -7.43 11.83 15.26
C PRO A 259 -7.60 12.79 14.07
N VAL A 260 -6.82 12.54 13.01
CA VAL A 260 -6.91 13.27 11.74
C VAL A 260 -8.03 12.70 10.86
N LEU A 261 -8.16 11.38 10.86
CA LEU A 261 -9.20 10.66 10.11
C LEU A 261 -10.21 10.00 11.07
N PRO A 262 -11.48 9.86 10.66
CA PRO A 262 -12.44 9.05 11.40
C PRO A 262 -12.12 7.56 11.22
N VAL A 263 -12.72 6.69 12.02
CA VAL A 263 -12.77 5.25 11.71
C VAL A 263 -14.05 5.00 10.92
N LEU A 264 -14.00 5.16 9.58
CA LEU A 264 -15.20 5.18 8.73
C LEU A 264 -16.06 3.92 8.85
N TYR A 265 -15.43 2.76 9.06
CA TYR A 265 -16.15 1.50 9.26
C TYR A 265 -16.99 1.47 10.55
N GLN A 266 -16.80 2.42 11.46
CA GLN A 266 -17.60 2.59 12.66
C GLN A 266 -18.56 3.76 12.55
N THR A 267 -18.13 4.88 11.96
CA THR A 267 -18.90 6.13 11.92
C THR A 267 -19.84 6.25 10.73
N ASN A 268 -19.57 5.56 9.62
CA ASN A 268 -20.27 5.72 8.34
C ASN A 268 -20.48 4.36 7.63
N ARG A 269 -21.06 3.39 8.36
CA ARG A 269 -21.25 2.02 7.84
C ARG A 269 -22.11 1.97 6.60
N GLU A 270 -23.10 2.84 6.50
CA GLU A 270 -23.97 3.01 5.33
C GLU A 270 -23.20 3.29 4.03
N GLU A 271 -22.01 3.90 4.13
CA GLU A 271 -21.14 4.22 2.98
C GLU A 271 -20.05 3.16 2.73
N VAL A 272 -19.60 2.44 3.77
CA VAL A 272 -18.40 1.59 3.65
C VAL A 272 -18.53 0.16 4.16
N ASP A 273 -19.70 -0.28 4.61
CA ASP A 273 -19.86 -1.65 5.10
C ASP A 273 -19.63 -2.69 3.97
N LYS A 274 -19.17 -3.88 4.36
CA LYS A 274 -18.96 -5.01 3.45
C LYS A 274 -20.27 -5.50 2.82
N ASP A 275 -21.41 -5.26 3.46
CA ASP A 275 -22.72 -5.75 3.03
C ASP A 275 -23.35 -4.84 1.94
N ILE A 276 -22.77 -3.66 1.67
CA ILE A 276 -23.19 -2.79 0.58
C ILE A 276 -23.04 -3.56 -0.75
N HIS A 277 -24.10 -3.53 -1.56
CA HIS A 277 -24.14 -4.24 -2.83
C HIS A 277 -23.05 -3.71 -3.78
N ILE A 278 -22.27 -4.61 -4.36
CA ILE A 278 -21.08 -4.24 -5.12
C ILE A 278 -21.39 -3.41 -6.37
N GLN A 279 -22.56 -3.61 -7.00
CA GLN A 279 -22.99 -2.80 -8.15
C GLN A 279 -23.13 -1.32 -7.77
N THR A 280 -23.63 -1.03 -6.57
CA THR A 280 -23.79 0.34 -6.08
C THR A 280 -22.44 1.03 -5.96
N ILE A 281 -21.46 0.33 -5.40
CA ILE A 281 -20.08 0.82 -5.25
C ILE A 281 -19.43 1.01 -6.63
N ALA A 282 -19.56 0.04 -7.52
CA ALA A 282 -19.03 0.13 -8.88
C ALA A 282 -19.61 1.33 -9.64
N ASN A 283 -20.92 1.57 -9.54
CA ASN A 283 -21.57 2.73 -10.15
C ASN A 283 -21.05 4.05 -9.58
N SER A 284 -20.88 4.16 -8.25
CA SER A 284 -20.30 5.33 -7.58
C SER A 284 -18.87 5.64 -8.03
N ILE A 285 -18.09 4.60 -8.34
CA ILE A 285 -16.74 4.73 -8.89
C ILE A 285 -16.77 5.20 -10.35
N MET A 286 -17.59 4.56 -11.19
CA MET A 286 -17.67 4.86 -12.62
C MET A 286 -18.33 6.22 -12.91
N GLN A 287 -19.19 6.71 -12.01
CA GLN A 287 -19.87 8.00 -12.14
C GLN A 287 -19.46 8.91 -10.98
N PRO A 288 -18.44 9.77 -11.17
CA PRO A 288 -17.93 10.63 -10.10
C PRO A 288 -18.99 11.55 -9.47
N SER A 289 -20.04 11.91 -10.20
CA SER A 289 -21.18 12.71 -9.72
C SER A 289 -22.01 12.01 -8.63
N LEU A 290 -21.94 10.69 -8.53
CA LEU A 290 -22.64 9.90 -7.50
C LEU A 290 -21.82 9.77 -6.21
N PHE A 291 -20.60 10.29 -6.16
CA PHE A 291 -19.76 10.21 -4.97
C PHE A 291 -20.30 11.14 -3.88
N HIS A 292 -20.86 10.55 -2.83
CA HIS A 292 -21.26 11.26 -1.62
C HIS A 292 -20.02 11.54 -0.76
N ARG A 293 -19.81 12.80 -0.37
CA ARG A 293 -18.70 13.16 0.51
C ARG A 293 -19.16 13.07 1.96
N ILE A 294 -18.41 12.33 2.78
CA ILE A 294 -18.65 12.26 4.21
C ILE A 294 -18.29 13.60 4.87
N ASP A 295 -19.21 14.12 5.68
CA ASP A 295 -19.01 15.34 6.46
C ASP A 295 -18.12 15.07 7.67
N TRP A 296 -16.81 15.13 7.44
CA TRP A 296 -15.78 15.04 8.46
C TRP A 296 -14.99 16.35 8.57
N THR A 297 -14.76 16.81 9.80
CA THR A 297 -13.83 17.89 10.11
C THR A 297 -12.91 17.44 11.23
N SER A 298 -11.60 17.45 10.98
CA SER A 298 -10.62 17.10 12.01
C SER A 298 -10.37 18.27 12.95
N ASN A 299 -10.43 18.01 14.26
CA ASN A 299 -10.00 18.94 15.30
C ASN A 299 -8.48 18.90 15.56
N ASN A 300 -7.75 18.03 14.86
CA ASN A 300 -6.30 17.93 14.99
C ASN A 300 -5.61 19.10 14.25
N LEU A 301 -4.76 19.86 14.95
CA LEU A 301 -4.08 21.04 14.41
C LEU A 301 -2.64 20.79 13.92
N MET A 302 -2.17 19.55 13.97
CA MET A 302 -0.81 19.21 13.56
C MET A 302 -0.63 19.42 12.05
N SER A 303 0.50 20.03 11.69
CA SER A 303 0.95 20.15 10.30
C SER A 303 1.32 18.77 9.73
N THR A 304 1.45 18.65 8.41
CA THR A 304 1.85 17.37 7.81
C THR A 304 3.28 16.99 8.21
N ALA A 305 4.19 17.97 8.28
CA ALA A 305 5.57 17.78 8.71
C ALA A 305 5.64 17.28 10.15
N GLU A 306 4.79 17.78 11.05
CA GLU A 306 4.68 17.23 12.41
C GLU A 306 4.14 15.79 12.40
N LEU A 307 3.10 15.52 11.60
CA LEU A 307 2.56 14.16 11.44
C LEU A 307 3.59 13.18 10.90
N VAL A 308 4.52 13.61 10.04
CA VAL A 308 5.66 12.79 9.58
C VAL A 308 6.57 12.40 10.75
N VAL A 309 6.97 13.36 11.59
CA VAL A 309 7.83 13.09 12.76
C VAL A 309 7.13 12.11 13.70
N ARG A 310 5.85 12.35 13.98
CA ARG A 310 5.03 11.47 14.84
C ARG A 310 4.77 10.10 14.23
N PHE A 311 4.67 9.98 12.91
CA PHE A 311 4.56 8.70 12.22
C PHE A 311 5.79 7.84 12.45
N ILE A 312 6.98 8.44 12.29
CA ILE A 312 8.27 7.77 12.52
C ILE A 312 8.41 7.38 14.00
N ASP A 313 8.03 8.26 14.93
CA ASP A 313 8.01 7.95 16.37
C ASP A 313 7.11 6.74 16.66
N TYR A 314 5.85 6.82 16.23
CA TYR A 314 4.84 5.80 16.49
C TYR A 314 5.25 4.41 15.97
N TYR A 315 5.73 4.32 14.73
CA TYR A 315 6.15 3.04 14.15
C TYR A 315 7.52 2.57 14.60
N SER A 316 8.34 3.43 15.23
CA SER A 316 9.57 2.98 15.89
C SER A 316 9.28 2.25 17.20
N ASP A 317 8.25 2.69 17.93
CA ASP A 317 7.76 2.05 19.14
C ASP A 317 6.90 0.80 18.83
N LEU A 318 6.07 0.90 17.78
CA LEU A 318 5.14 -0.16 17.39
C LEU A 318 5.81 -1.16 16.45
N ASN A 319 6.33 -2.26 17.00
CA ASN A 319 6.82 -3.37 16.18
C ASN A 319 5.66 -4.06 15.41
N VAL A 320 5.48 -3.66 14.15
CA VAL A 320 4.43 -4.15 13.23
C VAL A 320 4.44 -5.67 13.05
N LEU A 321 5.58 -6.35 13.21
CA LEU A 321 5.68 -7.81 13.08
C LEU A 321 4.98 -8.57 14.21
N THR A 322 4.75 -7.90 15.34
CA THR A 322 4.16 -8.47 16.58
C THR A 322 2.73 -8.01 16.84
N LYS A 323 2.22 -7.12 16.00
CA LYS A 323 0.89 -6.50 16.13
C LYS A 323 -0.04 -6.92 15.00
N SER A 324 -1.32 -6.85 15.30
CA SER A 324 -2.40 -6.87 14.31
C SER A 324 -3.02 -5.48 14.24
N ILE A 325 -2.94 -4.88 13.06
CA ILE A 325 -3.46 -3.55 12.73
C ILE A 325 -4.81 -3.75 12.02
N HIS A 326 -5.86 -3.14 12.55
CA HIS A 326 -7.23 -3.29 12.10
C HIS A 326 -7.77 -1.94 11.64
N ILE A 327 -7.92 -1.76 10.32
CA ILE A 327 -8.36 -0.49 9.73
C ILE A 327 -9.82 -0.19 10.07
N ASP A 328 -10.66 -1.22 10.15
CA ASP A 328 -12.06 -1.15 10.59
C ASP A 328 -12.23 -0.64 12.04
N ARG A 329 -11.14 -0.66 12.83
CA ARG A 329 -11.17 -0.28 14.25
C ARG A 329 -10.27 0.88 14.61
N GLY A 330 -9.33 1.25 13.75
CA GLY A 330 -8.29 2.22 14.11
C GLY A 330 -7.38 1.75 15.24
N LEU A 331 -7.16 0.43 15.38
CA LEU A 331 -6.44 -0.13 16.52
C LEU A 331 -5.37 -1.14 16.11
N ALA A 332 -4.24 -1.07 16.81
CA ALA A 332 -3.18 -2.07 16.81
C ALA A 332 -3.21 -2.90 18.10
N ARG A 333 -3.37 -4.22 17.98
CA ARG A 333 -3.47 -5.17 19.10
C ARG A 333 -2.30 -6.15 19.11
N LYS A 334 -1.89 -6.60 20.30
CA LYS A 334 -0.92 -7.71 20.43
C LYS A 334 -1.48 -8.96 19.79
N ARG A 335 -0.65 -9.70 19.08
CA ARG A 335 -1.07 -10.95 18.44
C ARG A 335 -1.26 -12.06 19.49
N SER A 336 -2.28 -12.88 19.28
CA SER A 336 -2.54 -14.07 20.11
C SER A 336 -1.50 -15.17 19.91
N ASN A 337 -1.04 -15.36 18.66
CA ASN A 337 0.01 -16.31 18.32
C ASN A 337 1.34 -15.60 18.05
N ALA A 338 2.20 -15.57 19.06
CA ALA A 338 3.51 -14.89 19.04
C ALA A 338 4.61 -15.68 18.31
N MET A 339 4.38 -16.93 17.89
CA MET A 339 5.44 -17.79 17.35
C MET A 339 5.86 -17.48 15.90
N ARG A 340 5.07 -16.70 15.13
CA ARG A 340 5.40 -16.33 13.75
C ARG A 340 5.58 -14.83 13.64
N GLU A 341 6.75 -14.32 13.27
CA GLU A 341 6.95 -12.90 12.94
C GLU A 341 6.33 -12.58 11.58
N GLN A 342 5.16 -11.95 11.57
CA GLN A 342 4.46 -11.57 10.35
C GLN A 342 3.55 -10.37 10.65
N ALA A 343 3.67 -9.29 9.88
CA ALA A 343 2.74 -8.20 10.06
C ALA A 343 1.33 -8.64 9.66
N GLN A 344 0.37 -8.28 10.49
CA GLN A 344 -1.03 -8.53 10.24
C GLN A 344 -1.72 -7.20 10.08
N ILE A 345 -1.93 -6.75 8.84
CA ILE A 345 -2.62 -5.50 8.52
C ILE A 345 -3.90 -5.90 7.80
N TYR A 346 -5.04 -5.67 8.44
CA TYR A 346 -6.35 -6.06 7.93
C TYR A 346 -7.12 -4.85 7.43
N ASP A 347 -7.45 -4.87 6.14
CA ASP A 347 -8.54 -4.05 5.62
C ASP A 347 -9.90 -4.70 5.93
N PRO A 348 -11.02 -3.94 5.91
CA PRO A 348 -12.31 -4.42 6.37
C PRO A 348 -12.94 -5.51 5.48
N TYR A 349 -12.42 -5.72 4.27
CA TYR A 349 -13.04 -6.57 3.25
C TYR A 349 -12.28 -7.87 3.00
N SER A 350 -11.25 -8.19 3.79
CA SER A 350 -10.50 -9.44 3.67
C SER A 350 -10.14 -10.03 5.02
N ASN A 351 -10.41 -11.33 5.16
CA ASN A 351 -9.97 -12.13 6.32
C ASN A 351 -8.46 -12.45 6.29
N GLN A 352 -7.75 -12.06 5.23
CA GLN A 352 -6.31 -12.23 5.08
C GLN A 352 -5.60 -10.89 5.23
N THR A 353 -4.41 -10.91 5.84
CA THR A 353 -3.53 -9.73 5.92
C THR A 353 -3.22 -9.20 4.52
N ALA A 354 -3.30 -7.88 4.35
CA ALA A 354 -2.89 -7.17 3.14
C ALA A 354 -1.39 -7.36 2.89
N CYS A 355 -0.57 -7.39 3.95
CA CYS A 355 0.87 -7.60 3.85
C CYS A 355 1.27 -8.99 4.34
N LYS A 356 1.50 -9.93 3.40
CA LYS A 356 2.05 -11.26 3.73
C LYS A 356 3.57 -11.30 3.78
N SER A 357 4.23 -10.29 3.20
CA SER A 357 5.69 -10.28 3.05
C SER A 357 6.39 -9.88 4.34
N VAL A 358 7.00 -10.87 5.00
CA VAL A 358 7.87 -10.64 6.16
C VAL A 358 9.09 -9.75 5.80
N PRO A 359 9.79 -9.96 4.66
CA PRO A 359 10.87 -9.07 4.24
C PRO A 359 10.46 -7.59 4.15
N ALA A 360 9.28 -7.29 3.58
CA ALA A 360 8.80 -5.92 3.46
C ALA A 360 8.65 -5.23 4.82
N MET A 361 8.15 -5.96 5.81
CA MET A 361 7.90 -5.44 7.15
C MET A 361 9.16 -5.36 8.01
N LYS A 362 10.13 -6.26 7.79
CA LYS A 362 11.47 -6.13 8.36
C LYS A 362 12.17 -4.88 7.81
N ALA A 363 12.14 -4.69 6.50
CA ALA A 363 12.68 -3.50 5.84
C ALA A 363 12.05 -2.20 6.38
N PHE A 364 10.71 -2.18 6.50
CA PHE A 364 9.98 -1.06 7.08
C PHE A 364 10.42 -0.76 8.52
N ASN A 365 10.45 -1.78 9.39
CA ASN A 365 10.84 -1.59 10.79
C ASN A 365 12.28 -1.07 10.93
N GLU A 366 13.21 -1.60 10.14
CA GLU A 366 14.61 -1.14 10.13
C GLU A 366 14.73 0.30 9.60
N ALA A 367 14.02 0.63 8.53
CA ALA A 367 13.97 1.97 7.95
C ALA A 367 13.41 3.01 8.93
N VAL A 368 12.31 2.70 9.63
CA VAL A 368 11.73 3.59 10.63
C VAL A 368 12.72 3.84 11.77
N ASN A 369 13.35 2.80 12.32
CA ASN A 369 14.33 2.93 13.40
C ASN A 369 15.61 3.67 12.98
N PHE A 370 16.05 3.49 11.73
CA PHE A 370 17.16 4.26 11.18
C PHE A 370 16.78 5.75 11.02
N THR A 371 15.61 6.02 10.43
CA THR A 371 15.09 7.37 10.21
C THR A 371 14.91 8.11 11.53
N GLN A 372 14.30 7.48 12.55
CA GLN A 372 14.11 8.07 13.88
C GLN A 372 15.43 8.55 14.48
N ARG A 373 16.49 7.73 14.40
CA ARG A 373 17.83 8.09 14.91
C ARG A 373 18.43 9.27 14.15
N ARG A 374 18.26 9.32 12.83
CA ARG A 374 18.81 10.39 11.97
C ARG A 374 18.06 11.72 12.11
N MET A 375 16.74 11.67 12.30
CA MET A 375 15.92 12.87 12.53
C MET A 375 16.33 13.62 13.79
N LYS A 376 16.78 12.94 14.86
CA LYS A 376 17.32 13.59 16.07
C LYS A 376 18.50 14.53 15.76
N THR A 377 19.26 14.21 14.72
CA THR A 377 20.43 14.97 14.27
C THR A 377 20.15 15.89 13.07
N GLY A 378 18.88 16.04 12.66
CA GLY A 378 18.47 16.96 11.59
C GLY A 378 18.56 16.39 10.17
N PHE A 379 18.84 15.09 10.02
CA PHE A 379 18.93 14.41 8.72
C PHE A 379 17.67 13.60 8.41
N MET A 380 17.45 13.24 7.14
CA MET A 380 16.32 12.43 6.66
C MET A 380 14.93 13.03 6.91
N LEU A 381 14.83 14.34 7.11
CA LEU A 381 13.55 15.03 7.27
C LEU A 381 12.85 15.21 5.92
N ASN A 382 13.60 15.59 4.88
CA ASN A 382 13.07 15.93 3.56
C ASN A 382 13.53 14.95 2.47
N PRO A 383 12.72 13.94 2.12
CA PRO A 383 13.05 12.97 1.08
C PRO A 383 12.89 13.51 -0.34
N PHE A 384 12.40 14.75 -0.52
CA PHE A 384 12.29 15.40 -1.83
C PHE A 384 13.61 16.04 -2.25
N SER A 385 14.56 16.24 -1.32
CA SER A 385 15.85 16.84 -1.63
C SER A 385 16.85 15.78 -2.09
N PRO A 386 17.33 15.82 -3.35
CA PRO A 386 18.34 14.88 -3.84
C PRO A 386 19.73 15.10 -3.19
N SER A 387 19.93 16.21 -2.47
CA SER A 387 21.20 16.53 -1.80
C SER A 387 21.42 15.81 -0.48
N ASP A 388 20.39 15.16 0.10
CA ASP A 388 20.54 14.47 1.37
C ASP A 388 21.15 13.07 1.16
N SER A 389 22.47 12.99 1.24
CA SER A 389 23.22 11.72 1.12
C SER A 389 22.92 10.73 2.26
N SER A 390 22.25 11.14 3.33
CA SER A 390 21.94 10.26 4.46
C SER A 390 20.96 9.13 4.10
N PHE A 391 20.19 9.27 3.03
CA PHE A 391 19.37 8.18 2.47
C PHE A 391 20.22 7.05 1.88
N SER A 392 21.33 7.37 1.22
CA SER A 392 22.28 6.38 0.68
C SER A 392 22.95 5.56 1.79
N ASN A 393 23.23 6.20 2.94
CA ASN A 393 23.82 5.51 4.10
C ASN A 393 22.94 4.34 4.59
N PHE A 394 21.62 4.45 4.48
CA PHE A 394 20.71 3.35 4.82
C PHE A 394 20.91 2.15 3.88
N ILE A 395 20.91 2.40 2.57
CA ILE A 395 21.06 1.37 1.54
C ILE A 395 22.40 0.62 1.73
N GLU A 396 23.49 1.36 1.98
CA GLU A 396 24.80 0.77 2.25
C GLU A 396 24.79 -0.07 3.53
N SER A 397 24.26 0.46 4.63
CA SER A 397 24.22 -0.24 5.91
C SER A 397 23.34 -1.50 5.90
N THR A 398 22.34 -1.57 5.02
CA THR A 398 21.37 -2.66 4.95
C THR A 398 21.61 -3.61 3.77
N LYS A 399 22.66 -3.37 2.98
CA LYS A 399 22.97 -4.12 1.75
C LYS A 399 22.95 -5.64 1.93
N PHE A 400 23.46 -6.13 3.07
CA PHE A 400 23.60 -7.56 3.37
C PHE A 400 22.51 -8.13 4.29
N THR A 401 21.46 -7.35 4.57
CA THR A 401 20.33 -7.87 5.34
C THR A 401 19.56 -8.95 4.57
N ASP A 402 18.89 -9.84 5.30
CA ASP A 402 18.10 -10.92 4.71
C ASP A 402 17.03 -10.41 3.75
N TRP A 403 16.35 -9.32 4.12
CA TRP A 403 15.27 -8.74 3.32
C TRP A 403 15.80 -8.12 2.03
N SER A 404 16.93 -7.41 2.10
CA SER A 404 17.58 -6.78 0.93
C SER A 404 18.07 -7.84 -0.05
N SER A 405 18.73 -8.87 0.47
CA SER A 405 19.21 -10.02 -0.32
C SER A 405 18.05 -10.79 -0.98
N SER A 406 16.93 -10.98 -0.25
CA SER A 406 15.72 -11.63 -0.78
C SER A 406 15.10 -10.82 -1.93
N ALA A 407 14.99 -9.50 -1.76
CA ALA A 407 14.48 -8.61 -2.78
C ALA A 407 15.38 -8.58 -4.03
N ALA A 408 16.70 -8.54 -3.85
CA ALA A 408 17.66 -8.59 -4.95
C ALA A 408 17.53 -9.89 -5.77
N LYS A 409 17.45 -11.06 -5.11
CA LYS A 409 17.23 -12.35 -5.78
C LYS A 409 15.93 -12.38 -6.60
N LYS A 410 14.83 -11.85 -6.04
CA LYS A 410 13.54 -11.74 -6.77
C LYS A 410 13.63 -10.79 -7.95
N ARG A 411 14.35 -9.66 -7.82
CA ARG A 411 14.58 -8.72 -8.92
C ARG A 411 15.29 -9.39 -10.09
N VAL A 412 16.35 -10.17 -9.83
CA VAL A 412 17.04 -10.94 -10.87
C VAL A 412 16.09 -11.94 -11.55
N LYS A 413 15.30 -12.69 -10.78
CA LYS A 413 14.32 -13.64 -11.33
C LYS A 413 13.31 -12.95 -12.25
N MET A 414 12.81 -11.79 -11.85
CA MET A 414 11.79 -11.06 -12.60
C MET A 414 12.34 -10.43 -13.87
N ASN A 415 13.58 -9.92 -13.84
CA ASN A 415 14.27 -9.44 -15.04
C ASN A 415 14.48 -10.57 -16.06
N ARG A 416 14.78 -11.80 -15.60
CA ARG A 416 14.88 -12.97 -16.48
C ARG A 416 13.54 -13.32 -17.13
N ILE A 417 12.44 -13.26 -16.37
CA ILE A 417 11.09 -13.51 -16.88
C ILE A 417 10.67 -12.43 -17.88
N GLY A 418 11.00 -11.16 -17.63
CA GLY A 418 10.70 -10.04 -18.53
C GLY A 418 11.57 -9.98 -19.80
N LEU A 419 12.74 -10.65 -19.80
CA LEU A 419 13.62 -10.73 -20.97
C LEU A 419 13.38 -11.96 -21.86
N GLY A 420 12.29 -12.71 -21.65
CA GLY A 420 11.89 -13.78 -22.57
C GLY A 420 12.93 -14.89 -22.73
N MET A 421 13.72 -15.22 -21.71
CA MET A 421 14.50 -16.46 -21.75
C MET A 421 13.55 -17.64 -21.51
N ARG A 422 13.24 -18.31 -22.63
CA ARG A 422 12.82 -19.72 -22.65
C ARG A 422 13.93 -20.50 -21.96
N ASP A 423 13.71 -20.95 -20.74
CA ASP A 423 14.45 -22.11 -20.25
C ASP A 423 13.68 -23.32 -20.77
N GLU A 424 14.21 -23.90 -21.84
CA GLU A 424 13.96 -25.29 -22.20
C GLU A 424 14.31 -26.17 -21.00
N MET A 425 13.33 -26.95 -20.55
CA MET A 425 13.55 -28.31 -20.04
C MET A 425 12.29 -29.13 -20.24
#